data_AF-A0A3R6RWQ3-F1
#
_entry.id   AF-A0A3R6RWQ3-F1
#
_cell.length_a   1.000
_cell.length_b   1.000
_cell.length_c   1.000
_cell.angle_alpha   90.00
_cell.angle_beta   90.00
_cell.angle_gamma   90.00
#
_symmetry.space_group_name_H-M   'P 1'
#
loop_
_entity.id
_entity.type
_entity.pdbx_description
1 polymer ?
#
loop_
_entity_poly.entity_id
_entity_poly.type
_entity_poly.pdbx_seq_one_letter_code
_entity_poly.pdbx_strand_id
1 'polypeptide(L)' 'MLIKEIARQIKELRLSRNLSQEDVYLDTDIHCGRLEQGKNNITVSTLKVLCDYFQISLSDFFNRIEKHLSK' A
#
# COMPACT_ATOMS: atom_id res chain seq x y z
N MET A 1 -13.17 6.42 4.11
CA MET A 1 -12.19 6.77 5.17
C MET A 1 -10.80 6.54 4.62
N LEU A 2 -9.88 7.49 4.80
CA LEU A 2 -8.53 7.48 4.22
C LEU A 2 -7.76 6.17 4.45
N ILE A 3 -7.84 5.59 5.65
CA ILE A 3 -7.12 4.36 6.01
C ILE A 3 -7.55 3.16 5.13
N LYS A 4 -8.86 3.04 4.85
CA LYS A 4 -9.37 1.98 3.97
C LYS A 4 -8.88 2.15 2.53
N GLU A 5 -8.71 3.39 2.12
CA GLU A 5 -8.27 3.74 0.77
C GLU A 5 -6.77 3.45 0.56
N ILE A 6 -5.95 3.76 1.57
CA ILE A 6 -4.53 3.37 1.63
C ILE A 6 -4.41 1.83 1.57
N ALA A 7 -5.19 1.11 2.37
CA ALA A 7 -5.20 -0.34 2.40
C ALA A 7 -5.60 -0.95 1.04
N ARG A 8 -6.62 -0.37 0.38
CA ARG A 8 -7.04 -0.76 -0.97
C ARG A 8 -5.92 -0.56 -1.98
N GLN A 9 -5.28 0.61 -2.00
CA GLN A 9 -4.18 0.91 -2.93
C GLN A 9 -2.98 -0.02 -2.75
N ILE A 10 -2.57 -0.31 -1.50
CA ILE A 10 -1.50 -1.28 -1.22
C ILE A 10 -1.87 -2.64 -1.80
N LYS A 11 -3.09 -3.11 -1.57
CA LYS A 11 -3.57 -4.40 -2.10
C LYS A 11 -3.57 -4.43 -3.63
N GLU A 12 -4.02 -3.35 -4.28
CA GLU A 12 -4.02 -3.26 -5.74
C GLU A 12 -2.62 -3.26 -6.34
N LEU A 13 -1.68 -2.53 -5.75
CA LEU A 13 -0.28 -2.52 -6.19
C LEU A 13 0.37 -3.90 -6.03
N ARG A 14 0.08 -4.60 -4.94
CA ARG A 14 0.58 -5.95 -4.71
C ARG A 14 0.03 -6.93 -5.75
N LEU A 15 -1.29 -6.93 -5.94
CA LEU A 15 -1.95 -7.82 -6.91
C LEU A 15 -1.55 -7.49 -8.36
N SER A 16 -1.36 -6.22 -8.71
CA SER A 16 -0.92 -5.84 -10.07
C SER A 16 0.50 -6.31 -10.40
N ARG A 17 1.28 -6.71 -9.38
CA ARG A 17 2.64 -7.26 -9.50
C ARG A 17 2.68 -8.78 -9.31
N ASN A 18 1.52 -9.44 -9.20
CA ASN A 18 1.39 -10.88 -8.92
C ASN A 18 2.09 -11.32 -7.63
N LEU A 19 2.16 -10.45 -6.63
CA LEU A 19 2.82 -10.74 -5.35
C LEU A 19 1.81 -11.27 -4.32
N SER A 20 2.21 -12.26 -3.55
CA SER A 20 1.55 -12.70 -2.33
C SER A 20 1.87 -11.76 -1.16
N GLN A 21 1.11 -11.86 -0.07
CA GLN A 21 1.46 -11.11 1.15
C GLN A 21 2.77 -11.60 1.78
N GLU A 22 3.11 -12.87 1.57
CA GLU A 22 4.35 -13.50 2.03
C GLU A 22 5.55 -12.97 1.25
N ASP A 23 5.42 -12.81 -0.07
CA ASP A 23 6.50 -12.24 -0.92
C ASP A 23 6.90 -10.85 -0.43
N VAL A 24 5.90 -9.98 -0.18
CA VAL A 24 6.15 -8.63 0.35
C VAL A 24 6.84 -8.70 1.71
N TYR A 25 6.44 -9.63 2.58
CA TYR A 25 7.06 -9.78 3.89
C TYR A 25 8.50 -10.25 3.79
N LEU A 26 8.78 -11.26 2.96
CA LEU A 26 10.14 -11.77 2.74
C LEU A 26 11.09 -10.70 2.18
N ASP A 27 10.58 -9.82 1.32
CA ASP A 27 11.40 -8.79 0.67
C ASP A 27 11.57 -7.51 1.51
N THR A 28 10.62 -7.20 2.41
CA THR A 28 10.56 -5.88 3.08
C THR A 28 10.48 -5.94 4.60
N ASP A 29 10.30 -7.12 5.19
CA ASP A 29 9.98 -7.32 6.61
C ASP A 29 8.68 -6.62 7.06
N ILE A 30 7.79 -6.28 6.11
CA ILE A 30 6.51 -5.60 6.38
C ILE A 30 5.35 -6.59 6.25
N HIS A 31 4.55 -6.69 7.32
CA HIS A 31 3.32 -7.48 7.34
C HIS A 31 2.19 -6.81 6.54
N CYS A 32 2.22 -6.94 5.21
CA CYS A 32 1.23 -6.35 4.31
C CYS A 32 -0.22 -6.78 4.64
N GLY A 33 -0.43 -8.01 5.10
CA GLY A 33 -1.76 -8.50 5.50
C GLY A 33 -2.41 -7.75 6.67
N ARG A 34 -1.64 -7.11 7.56
CA ARG A 34 -2.18 -6.23 8.61
C ARG A 34 -2.59 -4.88 8.04
N LEU A 35 -1.83 -4.37 7.08
CA LEU A 35 -2.08 -3.07 6.43
C LEU A 35 -3.33 -3.14 5.54
N GLU A 36 -3.49 -4.22 4.79
CA GLU A 36 -4.63 -4.44 3.88
C GLU A 36 -5.99 -4.57 4.58
N GLN A 37 -6.01 -4.78 5.90
CA GLN A 37 -7.26 -4.75 6.67
C GLN A 37 -7.81 -3.34 6.86
N GLY A 38 -6.98 -2.30 6.69
CA GLY A 38 -7.39 -0.90 6.84
C GLY A 38 -7.90 -0.53 8.24
N LYS A 39 -7.39 -1.22 9.28
CA LYS A 39 -7.78 -1.01 10.69
C LYS A 39 -6.85 -0.06 11.44
N ASN A 40 -5.59 0.01 11.05
CA ASN A 40 -4.56 0.82 11.70
C ASN A 40 -3.93 1.79 10.72
N ASN A 41 -3.47 2.93 11.23
CA ASN A 41 -2.62 3.82 10.45
C ASN A 41 -1.29 3.13 10.11
N ILE A 42 -0.76 3.46 8.93
CA ILE A 42 0.59 3.13 8.51
C ILE A 42 1.51 4.30 8.84
N THR A 43 2.75 4.02 9.25
CA THR A 43 3.75 5.10 9.37
C THR A 43 4.18 5.56 7.98
N VAL A 44 4.56 6.84 7.84
CA VAL A 44 5.05 7.38 6.57
C VAL A 44 6.32 6.65 6.11
N SER A 45 7.20 6.27 7.04
CA SER A 45 8.42 5.50 6.73
C SER A 45 8.10 4.12 6.15
N THR A 46 7.17 3.37 6.75
CA THR A 46 6.71 2.08 6.20
C THR A 46 6.07 2.26 4.82
N LEU A 47 5.27 3.32 4.65
CA LEU A 47 4.67 3.62 3.35
C LEU A 47 5.73 3.91 2.29
N LYS A 48 6.80 4.65 2.64
CA LYS A 48 7.92 4.92 1.72
C LYS A 48 8.62 3.64 1.27
N VAL A 49 8.90 2.72 2.20
CA VAL A 49 9.49 1.41 1.87
C VAL A 49 8.61 0.64 0.89
N LEU A 50 7.30 0.59 1.12
CA LEU A 50 6.36 -0.07 0.20
C LEU A 50 6.30 0.63 -1.16
N CYS A 51 6.32 1.97 -1.19
CA CYS A 51 6.36 2.72 -2.45
C CYS A 51 7.61 2.41 -3.26
N ASP A 52 8.78 2.35 -2.61
CA ASP A 52 10.04 2.00 -3.25
C ASP A 52 10.02 0.57 -3.77
N TYR A 53 9.56 -0.37 -2.94
CA TYR A 53 9.41 -1.77 -3.31
C TYR A 53 8.47 -1.95 -4.51
N PHE A 54 7.35 -1.24 -4.52
CA PHE A 54 6.43 -1.22 -5.66
C PHE A 54 6.90 -0.32 -6.80
N GLN A 55 8.04 0.38 -6.72
CA GLN A 55 8.53 1.28 -7.76
C GLN A 55 7.48 2.35 -8.16
N ILE A 56 6.86 2.97 -7.17
CA ILE A 56 5.89 4.06 -7.34
C ILE A 56 6.30 5.24 -6.47
N SER A 57 6.13 6.47 -6.95
CA SER A 57 6.37 7.65 -6.12
C SER A 57 5.29 7.80 -5.04
N LEU A 58 5.62 8.41 -3.91
CA LEU A 58 4.62 8.74 -2.87
C LEU A 58 3.51 9.63 -3.44
N SER A 59 3.85 10.59 -4.31
CA SER A 59 2.87 11.45 -4.99
C SER A 59 1.90 10.66 -5.85
N ASP A 60 2.40 9.70 -6.65
CA ASP A 60 1.53 8.87 -7.48
C ASP A 60 0.64 7.95 -6.64
N PHE A 61 1.17 7.44 -5.53
CA PHE A 61 0.40 6.66 -4.57
C PHE A 61 -0.80 7.45 -4.04
N PHE A 62 -0.59 8.67 -3.53
CA PHE A 62 -1.67 9.51 -3.02
C PHE A 62 -2.60 10.06 -4.12
N ASN A 63 -2.08 10.37 -5.31
CA ASN A 63 -2.91 10.76 -6.45
C ASN A 63 -3.94 9.68 -6.81
N ARG A 64 -3.59 8.39 -6.69
CA ARG A 64 -4.53 7.27 -6.93
C ARG A 64 -5.63 7.19 -5.86
N ILE A 65 -5.28 7.48 -4.60
CA ILE A 65 -6.22 7.58 -3.48
C ILE A 65 -7.22 8.71 -3.73
N GLU A 66 -6.73 9.91 -4.04
CA GLU A 66 -7.58 11.08 -4.28
C GLU A 66 -8.54 10.86 -5.45
N LYS A 67 -8.05 10.33 -6.57
CA LYS A 67 -8.89 9.98 -7.74
C LYS A 67 -10.02 9.00 -7.41
N HIS A 68 -9.84 8.12 -6.42
CA HIS A 68 -10.89 7.21 -5.99
C HIS A 68 -11.87 7.88 -5.02
N LEU A 69 -11.39 8.75 -4.14
CA LEU A 69 -12.25 9.49 -3.22
C LEU A 69 -13.09 10.60 -3.89
N SER A 70 -12.66 11.09 -5.06
CA SER A 70 -13.41 12.06 -5.87
C SER A 70 -14.48 11.43 -6.78
N LYS A 71 -14.67 10.11 -6.71
CA LYS A 71 -15.77 9.39 -7.37
C LYS A 71 -16.88 9.11 -6.37
#